data_AF-A0A3S4TZ24-F1
#
_entry.id   AF-A0A3S4TZ24-F1
#
_cell.length_a   1.000
_cell.length_b   1.000
_cell.length_c   1.000
_cell.angle_alpha   90.00
_cell.angle_beta   90.00
_cell.angle_gamma   90.00
#
_symmetry.space_group_name_H-M   'P 1'
#
loop_
_entity.id
_entity.type
_entity.pdbx_description
1 polymer ?
#
loop_
_entity_poly.entity_id
_entity_poly.type
_entity_poly.pdbx_seq_one_letter_code
_entity_poly.pdbx_strand_id
1 'polypeptide(L)' 'MITSIVLGMSVHKYKEIHQITGEIRSHLTAGQLAELEYLERADEMLLDSDVNDFEARRLKLIAMRNNRFEKLAA' A
#
# COMPACT_ATOMS: atom_id res chain seq x y z
N MET A 1 -4.96 -2.29 5.17
CA MET A 1 -3.50 -2.33 5.38
C MET A 1 -2.76 -1.70 4.18
N ILE A 2 -2.84 -2.30 3.00
CA ILE A 2 -2.03 -1.92 1.81
C ILE A 2 -2.20 -0.45 1.43
N THR A 3 -3.42 0.06 1.35
CA THR A 3 -3.68 1.48 1.04
C THR A 3 -2.96 2.41 2.02
N SER A 4 -2.90 2.05 3.31
CA SER A 4 -2.17 2.85 4.30
C SER A 4 -0.65 2.83 4.08
N ILE A 5 -0.10 1.74 3.52
CA ILE A 5 1.32 1.66 3.15
C ILE A 5 1.60 2.62 1.99
N VAL A 6 0.77 2.62 0.94
CA VAL A 6 0.88 3.52 -0.21
C VAL A 6 0.76 4.99 0.22
N LEU A 7 -0.16 5.30 1.13
CA LEU A 7 -0.40 6.67 1.60
C LEU A 7 0.61 7.15 2.65
N GLY A 8 1.41 6.27 3.24
CA GLY A 8 2.30 6.59 4.37
C GLY A 8 1.56 6.96 5.67
N MET A 9 0.24 6.83 5.72
CA MET A 9 -0.60 7.14 6.86
C MET A 9 -1.91 6.34 6.83
N SER A 10 -2.74 6.43 7.88
CA SER A 10 -4.04 5.76 7.86
C SER A 10 -4.97 6.37 6.81
N VAL A 11 -5.77 5.52 6.16
CA VAL A 11 -6.80 5.95 5.19
C VAL A 11 -7.76 6.98 5.81
N HIS A 12 -8.11 6.82 7.09
CA HIS A 12 -8.96 7.76 7.81
C HIS A 12 -8.33 9.16 7.88
N LYS A 13 -7.08 9.25 8.36
CA LYS A 13 -6.37 10.52 8.44
C LYS A 13 -6.20 11.18 7.07
N TYR A 14 -5.89 10.39 6.05
CA TYR A 14 -5.78 10.88 4.67
C TYR A 14 -7.12 11.45 4.19
N LYS A 15 -8.23 10.74 4.40
CA LYS A 15 -9.57 11.22 4.04
C LYS A 15 -9.92 12.54 4.73
N GLU A 16 -9.61 12.68 6.01
CA GLU A 16 -9.86 13.91 6.76
C GLU A 16 -9.06 15.09 6.20
N ILE A 17 -7.75 14.91 5.97
CA ILE A 17 -6.87 15.95 5.44
C ILE A 17 -7.32 16.41 4.05
N HIS A 18 -7.75 15.47 3.20
CA HIS A 18 -8.14 15.74 1.82
C HIS A 18 -9.65 15.96 1.63
N GLN A 19 -10.43 15.99 2.71
CA GLN A 19 -11.90 16.15 2.70
C GLN A 19 -12.61 15.14 1.78
N ILE A 20 -12.10 13.91 1.71
CA ILE A 20 -12.62 12.86 0.83
C ILE A 20 -13.82 12.18 1.50
N THR A 21 -14.95 12.20 0.81
CA THR A 21 -16.12 11.36 1.10
C THR A 21 -16.18 10.20 0.09
N GLY A 22 -16.62 9.02 0.52
CA GLY A 22 -16.72 7.84 -0.36
C GLY A 22 -15.44 7.00 -0.50
N GLU A 23 -15.31 6.26 -1.59
CA GLU A 23 -14.24 5.26 -1.79
C GLU A 23 -12.87 5.89 -2.03
N ILE A 24 -11.87 5.53 -1.22
CA ILE A 24 -10.53 6.14 -1.30
C ILE A 24 -9.83 5.86 -2.64
N ARG A 25 -10.08 4.70 -3.27
CA ARG A 25 -9.39 4.29 -4.50
C ARG A 25 -9.62 5.27 -5.66
N SER A 26 -10.78 5.94 -5.69
CA SER A 26 -11.13 6.96 -6.69
C SER A 26 -10.37 8.29 -6.55
N HIS A 27 -9.66 8.47 -5.43
CA HIS A 27 -8.91 9.69 -5.12
C HIS A 27 -7.39 9.48 -5.13
N LEU A 28 -6.93 8.29 -5.49
CA LEU A 28 -5.50 8.00 -5.62
C LEU A 28 -4.97 8.48 -6.97
N THR A 29 -3.74 9.01 -6.97
CA THR A 29 -3.05 9.35 -8.22
C THR A 29 -2.69 8.09 -9.02
N ALA A 30 -2.38 8.24 -10.31
CA ALA A 30 -1.93 7.12 -11.14
C ALA A 30 -0.71 6.38 -10.55
N GLY A 31 0.24 7.12 -9.97
CA GLY A 31 1.40 6.52 -9.30
C GLY A 31 1.00 5.71 -8.05
N GLN A 32 0.10 6.26 -7.23
CA GLN A 32 -0.41 5.56 -6.05
C GLN A 32 -1.24 4.32 -6.42
N LEU A 33 -2.00 4.37 -7.53
CA LEU A 33 -2.72 3.21 -8.04
C LEU A 33 -1.77 2.11 -8.53
N ALA A 34 -0.67 2.48 -9.19
CA ALA A 34 0.35 1.52 -9.61
C ALA A 34 1.08 0.89 -8.42
N GLU A 35 1.41 1.68 -7.38
CA GLU A 35 1.94 1.16 -6.11
C GLU A 35 0.95 0.20 -5.44
N LEU A 36 -0.34 0.58 -5.40
CA LEU A 36 -1.40 -0.22 -4.80
C LEU A 36 -1.54 -1.58 -5.51
N GLU A 37 -1.65 -1.59 -6.83
CA GLU A 37 -1.77 -2.83 -7.64
C GLU A 37 -0.55 -3.75 -7.48
N TYR A 38 0.66 -3.18 -7.40
CA TYR A 38 1.87 -3.96 -7.13
C TYR A 38 1.81 -4.64 -5.76
N LEU A 39 1.42 -3.91 -4.72
CA LEU A 39 1.37 -4.45 -3.36
C LEU A 39 0.20 -5.42 -3.14
N GLU A 40 -0.93 -5.24 -3.82
CA GLU A 40 -2.05 -6.20 -3.81
C GLU A 40 -1.60 -7.56 -4.35
N ARG A 41 -0.94 -7.59 -5.51
CA ARG A 41 -0.36 -8.83 -6.07
C ARG A 41 0.72 -9.44 -5.16
N ALA A 42 1.54 -8.60 -4.52
CA ALA A 42 2.55 -9.08 -3.59
C ALA A 42 1.94 -9.69 -2.32
N ASP A 43 0.84 -9.14 -1.80
CA ASP A 43 0.14 -9.68 -0.63
C ASP A 43 -0.47 -11.05 -0.94
N GLU A 44 -1.07 -11.22 -2.13
CA GLU A 44 -1.53 -12.52 -2.64
C GLU A 44 -0.39 -13.55 -2.68
N MET A 45 0.75 -13.20 -3.27
CA MET A 45 1.92 -14.11 -3.32
C MET A 45 2.47 -14.47 -1.93
N LEU A 46 2.40 -13.55 -0.96
CA LEU A 46 2.84 -13.80 0.41
C LEU A 46 1.89 -14.75 1.14
N LEU A 47 0.58 -14.58 0.94
CA LEU A 47 -0.43 -15.50 1.46
C LEU A 47 -0.26 -16.90 0.87
N ASP A 48 -0.04 -17.00 -0.45
CA ASP A 48 0.22 -18.26 -1.13
C ASP A 48 1.53 -18.94 -0.67
N SER A 49 2.47 -18.16 -0.11
CA SER A 49 3.74 -18.64 0.45
C SER A 49 3.70 -18.88 1.96
N ASP A 50 2.50 -19.11 2.53
CA ASP A 50 2.25 -19.36 3.95
C ASP A 50 2.67 -18.24 4.91
N VAL A 51 2.85 -17.00 4.43
CA VAL A 51 3.08 -15.85 5.30
C VAL A 51 1.74 -15.35 5.85
N ASN A 52 1.18 -16.10 6.79
CA ASN A 52 -0.15 -15.85 7.34
C ASN A 52 -0.17 -14.84 8.52
N ASP A 53 0.98 -14.54 9.12
CA ASP A 53 1.08 -13.51 10.16
C ASP A 53 0.91 -12.09 9.58
N PHE A 54 0.02 -11.31 10.21
CA PHE A 54 -0.36 -9.99 9.72
C PHE A 54 0.80 -8.99 9.74
N GLU A 55 1.53 -8.89 10.86
CA GLU A 55 2.63 -7.93 10.98
C GLU A 55 3.82 -8.34 10.10
N ALA A 56 4.09 -9.64 9.97
CA ALA A 56 5.11 -10.16 9.06
C ALA A 56 4.82 -9.79 7.60
N ARG A 57 3.56 -9.96 7.13
CA ARG A 57 3.16 -9.50 5.79
C ARG A 57 3.31 -8.01 5.64
N ARG A 58 2.81 -7.24 6.60
CA ARG A 58 2.88 -5.78 6.59
C ARG A 58 4.33 -5.29 6.43
N LEU A 59 5.26 -5.83 7.21
CA LEU A 59 6.69 -5.48 7.13
C LEU A 59 7.32 -5.87 5.80
N LYS A 60 7.00 -7.07 5.27
CA LYS A 60 7.47 -7.50 3.95
C LYS A 60 6.97 -6.60 2.83
N LEU A 61 5.69 -6.22 2.86
CA LEU A 61 5.10 -5.30 1.87
C LEU A 61 5.74 -3.91 1.91
N ILE A 62 6.02 -3.38 3.10
CA ILE A 62 6.76 -2.11 3.24
C ILE A 62 8.16 -2.25 2.61
N ALA A 63 8.88 -3.33 2.90
CA ALA A 63 10.20 -3.56 2.32
C ALA A 63 10.15 -3.69 0.78
N MET A 64 9.14 -4.40 0.25
CA MET A 64 8.92 -4.53 -1.20
C MET A 64 8.60 -3.20 -1.87
N ARG A 65 7.77 -2.36 -1.23
CA ARG A 65 7.48 -0.99 -1.70
C ARG A 65 8.77 -0.17 -1.80
N ASN A 66 9.53 -0.10 -0.72
CA ASN A 66 10.74 0.73 -0.65
C ASN A 66 11.79 0.27 -1.66
N ASN A 67 11.97 -1.04 -1.82
CA ASN A 67 12.87 -1.61 -2.82
C ASN A 67 12.47 -1.28 -4.27
N ARG A 68 11.16 -1.19 -4.56
CA ARG A 68 10.65 -0.96 -5.91
C ARG A 68 10.54 0.52 -6.26
N PHE A 69 10.06 1.35 -5.35
CA PHE A 69 9.66 2.73 -5.66
C PHE A 69 10.57 3.79 -5.04
N GLU A 70 11.12 3.55 -3.85
CA GLU A 70 12.02 4.54 -3.21
C GLU A 70 13.44 4.46 -3.79
N LYS A 71 13.92 3.25 -4.12
CA LYS A 71 15.21 3.08 -4.81
C LYS A 71 15.25 3.64 -6.24
N LEU A 72 14.10 3.84 -6.89
CA LEU A 72 14.03 4.43 -8.24
C LEU A 72 13.98 5.97 -8.22
N ALA A 73 13.79 6.57 -7.05
CA ALA A 73 13.73 8.02 -6.87
C ALA A 73 15.06 8.64 -6.39
N ALA A 74 16.07 7.80 -6.09
CA ALA A 74 17.42 8.17 -5.66
C ALA A 74 18.42 7.99 -6.81
#